data_AF-A0A938ZE72-F1
#
_entry.id   AF-A0A938ZE72-F1
#
_cell.length_a   1.000
_cell.length_b   1.000
_cell.length_c   1.000
_cell.angle_alpha   90.00
_cell.angle_beta   90.00
_cell.angle_gamma   90.00
#
_symmetry.space_group_name_H-M   'P 1'
#
loop_
_entity.id
_entity.type
_entity.pdbx_description
1 polymer ?
#
loop_
_entity_poly.entity_id
_entity_poly.type
_entity_poly.pdbx_seq_one_letter_code
_entity_poly.pdbx_strand_id
1 'polypeptide(L)'
;MTIALSVCLETAVMIRIREIKQSGYMSDYLLESVKETADLIAYSGDTLLFDNKKSGAIFNKVAMAIAVMSFQPNGIEIFGFKFESRFE
;
A
#
# COMPACT_ATOMS: atom_id res chain seq x y z
N MET A 1 -13.67 15.86 -3.59
CA MET A 1 -13.31 15.91 -2.15
C MET A 1 -12.52 14.64 -1.86
N THR A 2 -11.27 14.59 -2.35
CA THR A 2 -10.54 13.31 -2.56
C THR A 2 -9.09 13.39 -2.05
N ILE A 3 -8.61 14.59 -1.70
CA ILE A 3 -7.22 14.90 -1.31
C ILE A 3 -6.88 14.31 0.07
N ALA A 4 -7.84 14.30 1.00
CA ALA A 4 -7.57 13.84 2.36
C ALA A 4 -7.25 12.33 2.41
N LEU A 5 -7.95 11.51 1.62
CA LEU A 5 -7.74 10.07 1.61
C LEU A 5 -6.40 9.71 0.97
N SER A 6 -6.04 10.39 -0.12
CA SER A 6 -4.79 10.13 -0.84
C SER A 6 -3.57 10.51 0.01
N VAL A 7 -3.63 11.61 0.77
CA VAL A 7 -2.58 12.02 1.72
C VAL A 7 -2.49 11.09 2.92
N CYS A 8 -3.63 10.64 3.47
CA CYS A 8 -3.63 9.62 4.51
C CYS A 8 -2.99 8.32 4.02
N LEU A 9 -3.30 7.90 2.78
CA LEU A 9 -2.76 6.69 2.19
C LEU A 9 -1.26 6.80 1.97
N GLU A 10 -0.78 7.91 1.42
CA GLU A 10 0.65 8.20 1.30
C GLU A 10 1.37 8.05 2.64
N THR A 11 0.84 8.68 3.68
CA THR A 11 1.42 8.61 5.03
C THR A 11 1.45 7.16 5.55
N ALA A 12 0.36 6.41 5.37
CA ALA A 12 0.28 5.02 5.78
C ALA A 12 1.29 4.14 5.04
N VAL A 13 1.45 4.34 3.73
CA VAL A 13 2.44 3.63 2.90
C VAL A 13 3.86 3.90 3.41
N MET A 14 4.20 5.15 3.71
CA MET A 14 5.52 5.53 4.22
C MET A 14 5.84 4.88 5.58
N ILE A 15 4.85 4.76 6.46
CA ILE A 15 4.99 4.03 7.73
C ILE A 15 5.32 2.55 7.45
N ARG A 16 4.59 1.90 6.54
CA ARG A 16 4.84 0.49 6.19
C ARG A 16 6.21 0.27 5.55
N ILE A 17 6.65 1.15 4.66
CA ILE A 17 8.00 1.11 4.08
C ILE A 17 9.05 1.14 5.18
N ARG A 18 8.88 2.03 6.17
CA ARG A 18 9.79 2.12 7.31
C ARG A 18 9.81 0.84 8.14
N GLU A 19 8.64 0.26 8.44
CA GLU A 19 8.54 -1.01 9.17
C GLU A 19 9.25 -2.15 8.42
N ILE A 20 9.06 -2.25 7.10
CA ILE A 20 9.75 -3.22 6.25
C ILE A 20 11.26 -3.01 6.32
N LYS A 21 11.74 -1.77 6.15
CA LYS A 21 13.17 -1.47 6.25
C LYS A 21 13.74 -1.83 7.62
N GLN A 22 13.01 -1.54 8.70
CA GLN A 22 13.41 -1.88 10.07
C GLN A 22 13.48 -3.39 10.31
N SER A 23 12.61 -4.18 9.66
CA SER A 23 12.67 -5.64 9.74
C SER A 23 13.88 -6.22 9.00
N GLY A 24 14.47 -5.48 8.06
CA GLY A 24 15.67 -5.87 7.31
C GLY A 24 15.42 -6.92 6.22
N TYR A 25 14.20 -7.43 6.06
CA TYR A 25 13.85 -8.37 5.01
C TYR A 25 12.37 -8.24 4.63
N MET A 26 12.04 -8.62 3.39
CA MET A 26 10.65 -8.81 2.97
C MET A 26 10.28 -10.28 3.11
N SER A 27 9.31 -10.61 3.97
CA SER A 27 8.90 -12.01 4.13
C SER A 27 8.10 -12.50 2.91
N ASP A 28 8.22 -13.79 2.59
CA ASP A 28 7.44 -14.43 1.51
C ASP A 28 5.92 -14.32 1.76
N TYR A 29 5.53 -14.34 3.04
CA TYR A 29 4.14 -14.11 3.47
C TYR A 29 3.62 -12.72 3.11
N LEU A 30 4.47 -11.68 3.21
CA LEU A 30 4.12 -10.32 2.79
C LEU A 30 3.93 -10.28 1.27
N LEU A 31 4.80 -10.92 0.50
CA LEU A 31 4.71 -10.98 -0.97
C LEU A 31 3.44 -11.71 -1.44
N GLU A 32 3.07 -12.80 -0.79
CA GLU A 32 1.84 -13.55 -1.12
C GLU A 32 0.57 -12.74 -0.79
N SER A 33 0.55 -12.09 0.37
CA SER A 33 -0.56 -11.21 0.80
C SER A 33 -0.77 -10.01 -0.15
N VAL A 34 0.28 -9.57 -0.84
CA VAL A 34 0.21 -8.46 -1.79
C VAL A 34 -0.48 -8.87 -3.08
N LYS A 35 -0.30 -10.11 -3.56
CA LYS A 35 -0.99 -10.61 -4.76
C LYS A 35 -2.51 -10.58 -4.59
N GLU A 36 -3.00 -11.06 -3.45
CA GLU A 36 -4.43 -11.01 -3.10
C GLU A 36 -4.96 -9.57 -2.99
N THR A 37 -4.08 -8.63 -2.65
CA THR A 37 -4.44 -7.22 -2.46
C THR A 37 -4.32 -6.40 -3.74
N ALA A 38 -3.50 -6.81 -4.72
CA ALA A 38 -3.40 -6.14 -6.02
C ALA A 38 -4.75 -6.17 -6.76
N ASP A 39 -5.43 -7.31 -6.72
CA ASP A 39 -6.80 -7.46 -7.26
C ASP A 39 -7.78 -6.54 -6.52
N LEU A 40 -7.60 -6.38 -5.21
CA LEU A 40 -8.38 -5.43 -4.42
C LEU A 40 -8.05 -3.99 -4.76
N ILE A 41 -6.80 -3.60 -5.03
CA ILE A 41 -6.45 -2.21 -5.41
C ILE A 41 -7.15 -1.81 -6.71
N ALA A 42 -7.13 -2.71 -7.72
CA ALA A 42 -7.81 -2.49 -8.99
C ALA A 42 -9.33 -2.33 -8.83
N TYR A 43 -9.93 -3.06 -7.89
CA TYR A 43 -11.37 -3.05 -7.61
C TYR A 43 -11.81 -1.96 -6.61
N SER A 44 -10.92 -1.50 -5.73
CA SER A 44 -11.29 -0.73 -4.52
C SER A 44 -11.14 0.77 -4.63
N GLY A 45 -10.76 1.32 -5.80
CA GLY A 45 -10.83 2.76 -6.04
C GLY A 45 -12.20 3.35 -5.64
N ASP A 46 -13.27 2.62 -5.97
CA ASP A 46 -14.63 2.96 -5.55
C ASP A 46 -15.01 2.36 -4.18
N THR A 47 -14.60 1.13 -3.88
CA THR A 47 -15.07 0.41 -2.66
C THR A 47 -14.48 0.98 -1.36
N LEU A 48 -13.27 1.56 -1.40
CA LEU A 48 -12.66 2.25 -0.25
C LEU A 48 -13.53 3.40 0.29
N LEU A 49 -14.40 3.98 -0.55
CA LEU A 49 -15.18 5.18 -0.24
C LEU A 49 -16.56 4.89 0.40
N PHE A 50 -17.10 3.67 0.31
CA PHE A 50 -18.53 3.43 0.58
C PHE A 50 -18.90 2.40 1.67
N ASP A 51 -17.95 1.68 2.29
CA ASP A 51 -18.29 0.71 3.37
C ASP A 51 -17.51 0.93 4.68
N ASN A 52 -18.17 1.58 5.64
CA ASN A 52 -17.58 2.11 6.89
C ASN A 52 -17.00 1.06 7.87
N LYS A 53 -17.32 -0.23 7.73
CA LYS A 53 -16.77 -1.29 8.62
C LYS A 53 -15.60 -2.07 8.01
N LYS A 54 -15.52 -2.14 6.68
CA LYS A 54 -14.43 -2.84 5.97
C LYS A 54 -13.37 -1.89 5.43
N SER A 55 -13.67 -0.59 5.33
CA SER A 55 -12.78 0.43 4.78
C SER A 55 -11.43 0.50 5.47
N GLY A 56 -11.36 0.45 6.80
CA GLY A 56 -10.09 0.53 7.54
C GLY A 56 -9.18 -0.68 7.33
N ALA A 57 -9.74 -1.88 7.25
CA ALA A 57 -8.97 -3.10 6.97
C ALA A 57 -8.45 -3.10 5.52
N ILE A 58 -9.30 -2.70 4.57
CA ILE A 58 -8.93 -2.57 3.16
C ILE A 58 -7.85 -1.49 2.99
N PHE A 59 -8.00 -0.33 3.64
CA PHE A 59 -7.02 0.75 3.60
C PHE A 59 -5.63 0.29 4.07
N ASN A 60 -5.57 -0.41 5.20
CA ASN A 60 -4.30 -0.96 5.71
C ASN A 60 -3.68 -1.97 4.76
N LYS A 61 -4.50 -2.85 4.16
CA LYS A 61 -4.03 -3.81 3.17
C LYS A 61 -3.47 -3.11 1.94
N VAL A 62 -4.20 -2.13 1.40
CA VAL A 62 -3.77 -1.32 0.25
C VAL A 62 -2.46 -0.59 0.56
N ALA A 63 -2.33 0.03 1.73
CA ALA A 63 -1.10 0.69 2.13
C ALA A 63 0.09 -0.28 2.21
N MET A 64 -0.11 -1.48 2.77
CA MET A 64 0.92 -2.53 2.82
C MET A 64 1.30 -3.02 1.41
N ALA A 65 0.31 -3.22 0.54
CA ALA A 65 0.54 -3.68 -0.82
C ALA A 65 1.36 -2.67 -1.64
N ILE A 66 1.01 -1.38 -1.57
CA ILE A 66 1.79 -0.31 -2.20
C ILE A 66 3.20 -0.26 -1.61
N ALA A 67 3.34 -0.38 -0.28
CA ALA A 67 4.65 -0.39 0.37
C ALA A 67 5.54 -1.52 -0.13
N VAL A 68 5.02 -2.74 -0.25
CA VAL A 68 5.77 -3.88 -0.82
C VAL A 68 6.11 -3.65 -2.28
N MET A 69 5.16 -3.18 -3.10
CA MET A 69 5.39 -2.89 -4.52
C MET A 69 6.45 -1.79 -4.72
N SER A 70 6.61 -0.87 -3.77
CA SER A 70 7.67 0.15 -3.84
C SER A 70 9.09 -0.44 -3.84
N PHE A 71 9.30 -1.68 -3.37
CA PHE A 71 10.59 -2.37 -3.40
C PHE A 71 10.85 -3.14 -4.72
N GLN A 72 9.88 -3.18 -5.63
CA GLN A 72 10.08 -3.76 -6.95
C GLN A 72 10.93 -2.83 -7.84
N PRO A 73 11.60 -3.35 -8.89
CA PRO A 73 12.33 -2.51 -9.83
C PRO A 73 11.43 -1.41 -10.42
N ASN A 74 11.89 -0.16 -10.35
CA ASN A 74 11.17 1.07 -10.72
C ASN A 74 10.05 1.53 -9.76
N GLY A 75 9.80 0.79 -8.68
CA GLY A 75 8.78 1.13 -7.68
C GLY A 75 7.35 1.07 -8.23
N ILE A 76 6.46 1.89 -7.67
CA ILE A 76 5.06 2.00 -8.09
C ILE A 76 4.59 3.46 -8.12
N GLU A 77 3.74 3.80 -9.09
CA GLU A 77 3.03 5.08 -9.15
C GLU A 77 1.53 4.84 -8.97
N ILE A 78 0.92 5.47 -7.97
CA ILE A 78 -0.50 5.32 -7.67
C ILE A 78 -1.06 6.59 -7.01
N PHE A 79 -2.29 6.96 -7.38
CA PHE A 79 -2.96 8.17 -6.88
C PHE A 79 -2.14 9.46 -7.04
N GLY A 80 -1.27 9.54 -8.05
CA GLY A 80 -0.38 10.68 -8.30
C GLY A 80 0.89 10.71 -7.43
N PHE A 81 1.14 9.66 -6.63
CA PHE A 81 2.35 9.50 -5.83
C PHE A 81 3.23 8.41 -6.39
N LYS A 82 4.54 8.65 -6.43
CA LYS A 82 5.54 7.64 -6.77
C LYS A 82 6.24 7.15 -5.51
N PHE A 83 6.26 5.84 -5.32
CA PHE A 83 6.97 5.17 -4.22
C PHE A 83 8.07 4.27 -4.79
N GLU A 84 9.32 4.55 -4.43
CA GLU A 84 10.48 3.72 -4.77
C GLU A 84 11.31 3.49 -3.50
N SER A 85 11.54 2.23 -3.16
CA SER A 85 12.21 1.79 -1.94
C SER A 85 13.26 0.74 -2.25
N ARG A 86 14.31 0.70 -1.44
CA ARG A 86 15.38 -0.31 -1.49
C ARG A 86 15.77 -0.69 -0.08
N PHE A 87 16.25 -1.92 0.09
CA PHE A 87 17.01 -2.29 1.28
C PHE A 87 18.39 -1.63 1.16
N GLU A 88 18.83 -0.98 2.23
CA GLU A 88 20.18 -0.40 2.35
C GLU A 88 21.18 -1.46 2.83
#